data_AF-A0A1R3X0P2-F1
#
_entry.id   AF-A0A1R3X0P2-F1
#
_cell.length_a   1.000
_cell.length_b   1.000
_cell.length_c   1.000
_cell.angle_alpha   90.00
_cell.angle_beta   90.00
_cell.angle_gamma   90.00
#
_symmetry.space_group_name_H-M   'P 1'
#
loop_
_entity.id
_entity.type
_entity.pdbx_description
1 polymer ?
#
loop_
_entity_poly.entity_id
_entity_poly.type
_entity_poly.pdbx_seq_one_letter_code
_entity_poly.pdbx_strand_id
1 'polypeptide(L)'
;MIKQSTSMKPFKTVRLIWTFYRSFMLASLVITLCCIKLLWDYDFKIFGILFWFKVATLSSIFYFINSYKSNHYYYYQNLGISRALLWTTTLVFDILLFISLIVLAYNFR
;
A
#
# COMPACT_ATOMS: atom_id res chain seq x y z
N MET A 1 -11.24 -12.64 -29.63
CA MET A 1 -10.07 -12.25 -28.83
C MET A 1 -9.80 -13.32 -27.79
N ILE A 2 -8.76 -14.12 -27.95
CA ILE A 2 -8.43 -15.23 -27.06
C ILE A 2 -7.76 -14.65 -25.81
N LYS A 3 -8.44 -14.77 -24.66
CA LYS A 3 -7.91 -14.41 -23.35
C LYS A 3 -6.87 -15.47 -22.96
N GLN A 4 -5.61 -15.27 -23.34
CA GLN A 4 -4.52 -16.12 -22.86
C GLN A 4 -4.39 -15.94 -21.35
N SER A 5 -4.90 -16.89 -20.59
CA SER A 5 -4.62 -17.05 -19.16
C SER A 5 -3.22 -17.65 -19.02
N THR A 6 -2.19 -16.83 -19.22
CA THR A 6 -0.80 -17.24 -18.95
C THR A 6 -0.64 -17.37 -17.45
N SER A 7 -0.66 -18.61 -16.94
CA SER A 7 -0.27 -18.93 -15.56
C SER A 7 1.17 -18.48 -15.33
N MET A 8 1.33 -17.27 -14.77
CA MET A 8 2.64 -16.75 -14.42
C MET A 8 3.14 -17.45 -13.16
N LYS A 9 4.41 -17.85 -13.18
CA LYS A 9 5.10 -18.39 -12.00
C LYS A 9 4.96 -17.41 -10.82
N PRO A 10 4.62 -17.88 -9.61
CA PRO A 10 4.28 -17.02 -8.47
C PRO A 10 5.39 -16.03 -8.11
N PHE A 11 6.65 -16.41 -8.29
CA PHE A 11 7.82 -15.56 -8.06
C PHE A 11 7.83 -14.29 -8.93
N LYS A 12 7.38 -14.39 -10.19
CA LYS A 12 7.30 -13.22 -11.08
C LYS A 12 6.22 -12.26 -10.59
N THR A 13 5.06 -12.79 -10.19
CA THR A 13 3.94 -11.99 -9.66
C THR A 13 4.35 -11.18 -8.42
N VAL A 14 5.03 -11.82 -7.47
CA VAL A 14 5.55 -11.13 -6.26
C VAL A 14 6.50 -10.00 -6.64
N ARG A 15 7.44 -10.24 -7.56
CA ARG A 15 8.37 -9.20 -8.03
C ARG A 15 7.65 -8.00 -8.67
N LEU A 16 6.59 -8.25 -9.44
CA LEU A 16 5.81 -7.18 -10.06
C LEU A 16 5.04 -6.35 -9.02
N ILE A 17 4.37 -7.02 -8.08
CA ILE A 17 3.66 -6.35 -6.97
C ILE A 17 4.65 -5.51 -6.15
N TRP A 18 5.83 -6.06 -5.85
CA TRP A 18 6.89 -5.33 -5.14
C TRP A 18 7.35 -4.08 -5.89
N THR A 19 7.57 -4.21 -7.20
CA THR A 19 7.98 -3.08 -8.04
C THR A 19 6.92 -1.98 -8.07
N PHE A 20 5.64 -2.36 -8.08
CA PHE A 20 4.53 -1.43 -7.97
C PHE A 20 4.48 -0.76 -6.59
N TYR A 21 4.58 -1.53 -5.49
CA TYR A 21 4.57 -1.02 -4.12
C TYR A 21 5.67 0.01 -3.87
N ARG A 22 6.88 -0.23 -4.40
CA ARG A 22 8.03 0.67 -4.28
C ARG A 22 7.75 2.11 -4.75
N SER A 23 6.78 2.30 -5.65
CA SER A 23 6.43 3.64 -6.16
C SER A 23 5.84 4.59 -5.11
N PHE A 24 5.22 4.07 -4.06
CA PHE A 24 4.62 4.88 -2.98
C PHE A 24 5.00 4.44 -1.57
N MET A 25 5.72 3.33 -1.43
CA MET A 25 6.20 2.80 -0.15
C MET A 25 6.87 3.87 0.71
N LEU A 26 7.76 4.69 0.13
CA LEU A 26 8.48 5.73 0.89
C LEU A 26 7.52 6.79 1.45
N ALA A 27 6.61 7.30 0.62
CA ALA A 27 5.62 8.28 1.06
C ALA A 27 4.72 7.69 2.17
N SER A 28 4.27 6.45 1.98
CA SER A 28 3.43 5.75 2.95
C SER A 28 4.14 5.47 4.28
N LEU A 29 5.43 5.09 4.23
CA LEU A 29 6.26 4.86 5.41
C LEU A 29 6.49 6.14 6.22
N VAL A 30 6.78 7.27 5.56
CA VAL A 30 6.94 8.56 6.24
C VAL A 30 5.67 8.92 7.01
N ILE A 31 4.51 8.76 6.39
CA ILE A 31 3.20 8.99 7.04
C ILE A 31 3.05 8.05 8.24
N THR A 32 3.36 6.76 8.09
CA THR A 32 3.31 5.79 9.19
C THR A 32 4.21 6.20 10.36
N LEU A 33 5.44 6.62 10.10
CA LEU A 33 6.37 7.09 11.14
C LEU A 33 5.86 8.36 11.84
N CYS A 34 5.27 9.30 11.09
CA CYS A 34 4.62 10.47 11.69
C CYS A 34 3.47 10.07 12.62
N CYS A 35 2.62 9.13 12.20
CA CYS A 35 1.53 8.62 13.04
C CYS A 35 2.05 7.93 14.31
N ILE A 36 3.10 7.12 14.21
CA ILE A 36 3.71 6.44 15.37
C ILE A 36 4.25 7.47 16.37
N LYS A 37 4.94 8.52 15.88
CA LYS A 37 5.43 9.60 16.74
C LYS A 37 4.28 10.29 17.49
N LEU A 38 3.21 10.65 16.78
CA LEU A 38 2.04 11.27 17.39
C LEU A 38 1.38 10.36 18.43
N LEU A 39 1.28 9.06 18.15
CA LEU A 39 0.73 8.08 19.10
C LEU A 39 1.58 8.00 20.38
N TRP A 40 2.91 8.13 20.26
CA TRP A 40 3.83 8.13 21.40
C TRP A 40 3.59 9.33 22.33
N ASP A 41 3.27 10.49 21.76
CA ASP A 41 3.05 11.74 22.50
C ASP A 41 1.63 11.82 23.10
N TYR A 42 0.61 11.37 22.36
CA TYR A 42 -0.82 11.58 22.69
C TYR A 42 -1.57 10.31 23.13
N ASP A 43 -0.87 9.18 23.28
CA ASP A 43 -1.42 7.89 23.69
C ASP A 43 -2.37 7.26 22.66
N PHE A 44 -2.97 6.11 23.01
CA PHE A 44 -3.83 5.33 22.12
C PHE A 44 -5.18 6.00 21.84
N LYS A 45 -5.53 7.07 22.57
CA LYS A 45 -6.77 7.84 22.41
C LYS A 45 -6.93 8.42 21.01
N ILE A 46 -5.83 8.80 20.36
CA ILE A 46 -5.85 9.39 19.02
C ILE A 46 -5.78 8.35 17.90
N PHE A 47 -5.71 7.05 18.21
CA PHE A 47 -5.56 5.99 17.22
C PHE A 47 -6.64 6.03 16.14
N GLY A 48 -7.91 6.25 16.52
CA GLY A 48 -9.01 6.31 15.56
C GLY A 48 -8.81 7.42 14.52
N ILE A 49 -8.34 8.60 14.95
CA ILE A 49 -8.07 9.74 14.06
C ILE A 49 -6.88 9.41 13.14
N LEU A 50 -5.80 8.84 13.70
CA LEU A 50 -4.62 8.44 12.92
C LEU A 50 -4.93 7.35 11.90
N PHE A 51 -5.81 6.40 12.23
CA PHE A 51 -6.25 5.35 11.33
C PHE A 51 -7.01 5.94 10.13
N TRP A 52 -7.98 6.83 10.37
CA TRP A 52 -8.71 7.50 9.30
C TRP A 52 -7.80 8.42 8.47
N PHE A 53 -6.86 9.11 9.10
CA PHE A 53 -5.83 9.88 8.40
C PHE A 53 -4.97 9.00 7.48
N LYS A 54 -4.58 7.81 7.94
CA LYS A 54 -3.85 6.81 7.14
C LYS A 54 -4.68 6.34 5.94
N VAL A 55 -5.97 6.06 6.13
CA VAL A 55 -6.89 5.67 5.04
C VAL A 55 -7.05 6.81 4.02
N ALA A 56 -7.22 8.05 4.49
CA ALA A 56 -7.37 9.21 3.64
C ALA A 56 -6.11 9.48 2.78
N THR A 57 -4.93 9.38 3.39
CA THR A 57 -3.66 9.56 2.67
C THR A 57 -3.40 8.44 1.67
N LEU A 58 -3.66 7.18 2.01
CA LEU A 58 -3.62 6.06 1.05
C LEU A 58 -4.58 6.27 -0.13
N SER A 59 -5.79 6.77 0.14
CA SER A 59 -6.78 7.09 -0.90
C SER A 59 -6.29 8.22 -1.82
N SER A 60 -5.62 9.23 -1.25
CA SER A 60 -5.01 10.33 -2.01
C SER A 60 -3.86 9.83 -2.90
N ILE A 61 -2.97 8.98 -2.36
CA ILE A 61 -1.90 8.32 -3.12
C ILE A 61 -2.50 7.47 -4.26
N PHE A 62 -3.56 6.71 -3.98
CA PHE A 62 -4.28 5.92 -4.98
C PHE A 62 -4.78 6.80 -6.13
N TYR A 63 -5.44 7.90 -5.78
CA TYR A 63 -5.96 8.84 -6.78
C TYR A 63 -4.84 9.46 -7.62
N PHE A 64 -3.77 9.92 -6.96
CA PHE A 64 -2.62 10.55 -7.62
C PHE A 64 -1.94 9.60 -8.60
N ILE A 65 -1.60 8.38 -8.17
CA ILE A 65 -0.95 7.40 -9.04
C ILE A 65 -1.86 6.97 -10.17
N ASN A 66 -3.17 6.82 -9.90
CA ASN A 66 -4.11 6.47 -10.95
C ASN A 66 -4.23 7.56 -12.02
N SER A 67 -4.20 8.83 -11.62
CA SER A 67 -4.28 9.96 -12.54
C SER A 67 -3.00 10.12 -13.37
N TYR A 68 -1.83 10.09 -12.74
CA TYR A 68 -0.55 10.36 -13.41
C TYR A 68 0.08 9.15 -14.11
N LYS A 69 -0.21 7.93 -13.64
CA LYS A 69 0.50 6.71 -14.07
C LYS A 69 -0.40 5.70 -14.79
N SER A 70 -1.54 6.16 -15.32
CA SER A 70 -2.52 5.33 -16.02
C SER A 70 -1.90 4.44 -17.11
N ASN A 71 -0.92 4.97 -17.86
CA ASN A 71 -0.23 4.24 -18.93
C ASN A 71 0.67 3.10 -18.42
N HIS A 72 1.14 3.13 -17.17
CA HIS A 72 1.98 2.06 -16.63
C HIS A 72 1.18 0.80 -16.32
N TYR A 73 -0.15 0.88 -16.19
CA TYR A 73 -0.98 -0.29 -15.94
C TYR A 73 -1.01 -1.27 -17.12
N TYR A 74 -0.76 -0.80 -18.36
CA TYR A 74 -0.69 -1.68 -19.53
C TYR A 74 0.45 -2.69 -19.43
N TYR A 75 1.59 -2.31 -18.84
CA TYR A 75 2.70 -3.23 -18.61
C TYR A 75 2.30 -4.42 -17.73
N TYR A 76 1.60 -4.14 -16.62
CA TYR A 76 1.16 -5.17 -15.68
C TYR A 76 0.02 -6.02 -16.25
N GLN A 77 -0.90 -5.42 -17.01
CA GLN A 77 -2.01 -6.11 -17.65
C GLN A 77 -1.54 -7.04 -18.78
N ASN A 78 -0.56 -6.61 -19.59
CA ASN A 78 0.04 -7.45 -20.62
C ASN A 78 0.77 -8.68 -20.05
N LEU A 79 1.18 -8.60 -18.78
CA LEU A 79 1.74 -9.72 -18.02
C LEU A 79 0.66 -10.52 -17.27
N GLY A 80 -0.63 -10.20 -17.44
CA GLY A 80 -1.74 -10.95 -16.84
C GLY A 80 -2.10 -10.56 -15.40
N ILE A 81 -1.53 -9.48 -14.86
CA ILE A 81 -1.88 -8.96 -13.54
C ILE A 81 -2.96 -7.88 -13.68
N SER A 82 -4.09 -8.06 -13.00
CA SER A 82 -5.15 -7.06 -12.98
C SER A 82 -4.77 -5.85 -12.10
N ARG A 83 -5.23 -4.67 -12.51
CA ARG A 83 -5.04 -3.43 -11.74
C ARG A 83 -5.64 -3.53 -10.33
N ALA A 84 -6.80 -4.17 -10.21
CA ALA A 84 -7.45 -4.39 -8.91
C ALA A 84 -6.56 -5.21 -7.98
N LEU A 85 -5.94 -6.30 -8.46
CA LEU A 85 -5.07 -7.15 -7.65
C LEU A 85 -3.83 -6.40 -7.17
N LEU A 86 -3.19 -5.57 -8.01
CA LEU A 86 -2.06 -4.74 -7.58
C LEU A 86 -2.44 -3.80 -6.43
N TRP A 87 -3.56 -3.10 -6.57
CA TRP A 87 -4.00 -2.15 -5.56
C TRP A 87 -4.47 -2.83 -4.28
N THR A 88 -5.31 -3.86 -4.36
CA THR A 88 -5.80 -4.54 -3.16
C THR A 88 -4.66 -5.17 -2.37
N THR A 89 -3.75 -5.90 -3.03
CA THR A 89 -2.61 -6.53 -2.35
C THR A 89 -1.69 -5.50 -1.68
N THR A 90 -1.37 -4.41 -2.36
CA THR A 90 -0.46 -3.39 -1.80
C THR A 90 -1.11 -2.52 -0.73
N LEU A 91 -2.39 -2.14 -0.87
CA LEU A 91 -3.12 -1.38 0.15
C LEU A 91 -3.34 -2.21 1.41
N VAL A 92 -3.74 -3.48 1.27
CA VAL A 92 -3.91 -4.39 2.42
C VAL A 92 -2.57 -4.60 3.13
N PHE A 93 -1.51 -4.88 2.37
CA PHE A 93 -0.17 -5.03 2.95
C PHE A 93 0.27 -3.78 3.72
N ASP A 94 0.04 -2.58 3.17
CA ASP A 94 0.43 -1.32 3.81
C ASP A 94 -0.36 -1.04 5.10
N ILE A 95 -1.67 -1.30 5.11
CA ILE A 95 -2.51 -1.16 6.31
C ILE A 95 -2.08 -2.17 7.37
N LEU A 96 -1.80 -3.42 7.01
CA LEU A 96 -1.30 -4.42 7.94
C LEU A 96 0.04 -4.00 8.54
N LEU A 97 0.97 -3.52 7.71
CA LEU A 97 2.26 -3.00 8.15
C LEU A 97 2.10 -1.81 9.11
N PHE A 98 1.17 -0.89 8.82
CA PHE A 98 0.84 0.22 9.71
C PHE A 98 0.33 -0.24 11.08
N ILE A 99 -0.62 -1.18 11.10
CA ILE A 99 -1.17 -1.73 12.36
C ILE A 99 -0.08 -2.46 13.14
N SER A 100 0.72 -3.31 12.48
CA SER A 100 1.80 -4.05 13.12
C SER A 100 2.83 -3.11 13.75
N LEU A 101 3.22 -2.03 13.06
CA LEU A 101 4.16 -1.06 13.61
C LEU A 101 3.58 -0.26 14.77
N ILE A 102 2.29 0.09 14.74
CA ILE A 102 1.63 0.73 15.88
C ILE A 102 1.60 -0.20 17.10
N VAL A 103 1.21 -1.46 16.92
CA VAL A 103 1.20 -2.46 18.00
C VAL A 103 2.59 -2.65 18.57
N LEU A 104 3.61 -2.72 17.71
CA LEU A 104 5.00 -2.83 18.12
C LEU A 104 5.45 -1.60 18.92
N ALA A 105 5.17 -0.40 18.42
CA ALA A 105 5.52 0.85 19.09
C ALA A 105 4.83 0.98 20.46
N TYR A 106 3.58 0.54 20.57
CA TYR A 106 2.84 0.53 21.83
C TYR A 106 3.42 -0.47 22.84
N ASN A 107 3.89 -1.65 22.39
CA ASN A 107 4.53 -2.63 23.28
C ASN A 107 5.92 -2.18 23.77
N PHE A 108 6.62 -1.34 23.02
CA PHE A 108 7.94 -0.82 23.39
C PHE A 108 7.91 0.41 24.31
N ARG A 109 6.75 1.07 24.42
CA ARG A 109 6.55 2.25 25.27
C ARG A 109 6.32 1.84 26.72
#